data_AF-A0A382A8U6-F1
#
_entry.id   AF-A0A382A8U6-F1
#
_cell.length_a   1.000
_cell.length_b   1.000
_cell.length_c   1.000
_cell.angle_alpha   90.00
_cell.angle_beta   90.00
_cell.angle_gamma   90.00
#
_symmetry.space_group_name_H-M   'P 1'
#
loop_
_entity.id
_entity.type
_entity.pdbx_description
1 polymer ?
#
loop_
_entity_poly.entity_id
_entity_poly.type
_entity_poly.pdbx_seq_one_letter_code
_entity_poly.pdbx_strand_id
1 'polypeptide(L)'
;MLLILSNLAGFTFASEYTGAQLLEPCVEGDNDSRWGAVSEIECEQYLIGFSDAIQLMTTESGEQSCLPAINRADEMRWAFVYWAHQHYDDLNLPAGTLLIRVIREAFPCN
;
A
#
# COMPACT_ATOMS: atom_id res chain seq x y z
N MET A 1 0.05 -47.41 24.39
CA MET A 1 -0.16 -47.64 22.94
C MET A 1 -0.70 -46.33 22.37
N LEU A 2 -0.01 -45.78 21.36
CA LEU A 2 -0.28 -44.55 20.59
C LEU A 2 -1.76 -44.40 20.18
N LEU A 3 -2.34 -43.21 20.00
CA LEU A 3 -2.12 -42.34 18.82
C LEU A 3 -2.39 -40.84 19.08
N ILE A 4 -1.29 -40.08 19.07
CA ILE A 4 -1.01 -38.79 18.39
C ILE A 4 -2.20 -38.12 17.67
N LEU A 5 -2.69 -36.99 18.21
CA LEU A 5 -3.45 -35.97 17.48
C LEU A 5 -2.48 -34.88 16.99
N SER A 6 -1.78 -35.17 15.89
CA SER A 6 -0.98 -34.16 15.17
C SER A 6 -1.81 -33.59 14.02
N ASN A 7 -2.63 -32.60 14.31
CA ASN A 7 -3.12 -31.65 13.30
C ASN A 7 -2.64 -30.26 13.70
N LEU A 8 -1.32 -30.06 13.62
CA LEU A 8 -0.76 -28.73 13.49
C LEU A 8 -1.16 -28.26 12.09
N ALA A 9 -2.33 -27.62 11.98
CA ALA A 9 -2.61 -26.73 10.87
C ALA A 9 -1.49 -25.71 10.87
N GLY A 10 -0.57 -25.83 9.91
CA GLY A 10 0.46 -24.83 9.68
C GLY A 10 -0.25 -23.56 9.23
N PHE A 11 -0.53 -22.67 10.17
CA PHE A 11 -0.76 -21.28 9.85
C PHE A 11 0.58 -20.77 9.32
N THR A 12 0.73 -20.78 7.99
CA THR A 12 1.72 -19.91 7.37
C THR A 12 1.24 -18.50 7.72
N PHE A 13 2.01 -17.81 8.56
CA PHE A 13 1.87 -16.36 8.64
C PHE A 13 2.37 -15.88 7.28
N ALA A 14 1.44 -15.54 6.38
CA ALA A 14 1.81 -14.81 5.18
C ALA A 14 2.62 -13.60 5.66
N SER A 15 3.86 -13.46 5.20
CA SER A 15 4.66 -12.29 5.59
C SER A 15 3.88 -11.05 5.17
N GLU A 16 3.75 -10.08 6.07
CA GLU A 16 3.02 -8.84 5.76
C GLU A 16 3.62 -8.21 4.50
N TYR A 17 2.75 -7.78 3.58
CA TYR A 17 3.17 -7.09 2.38
C TYR A 17 3.79 -5.75 2.77
N THR A 18 5.09 -5.59 2.49
CA THR A 18 5.93 -4.48 2.97
C THR A 18 5.91 -3.28 2.04
N GLY A 19 6.36 -2.12 2.54
CA GLY A 19 6.58 -0.93 1.74
C GLY A 19 7.53 -1.15 0.56
N ALA A 20 8.61 -1.91 0.77
CA ALA A 20 9.55 -2.26 -0.28
C ALA A 20 8.89 -3.07 -1.42
N GLN A 21 8.03 -4.02 -1.07
CA GLN A 21 7.29 -4.83 -2.05
C GLN A 21 6.22 -4.03 -2.81
N LEU A 22 5.66 -2.98 -2.20
CA LEU A 22 4.78 -2.04 -2.89
C LEU A 22 5.57 -1.07 -3.79
N LEU A 23 6.75 -0.62 -3.37
CA LEU A 23 7.57 0.34 -4.12
C LEU A 23 8.07 -0.23 -5.45
N GLU A 24 8.42 -1.52 -5.49
CA GLU A 24 8.92 -2.20 -6.68
C GLU A 24 8.00 -2.02 -7.91
N PRO A 25 6.72 -2.44 -7.89
CA PRO A 25 5.83 -2.24 -9.04
C PRO A 25 5.54 -0.76 -9.34
N CYS A 26 5.56 0.12 -8.33
CA CYS A 26 5.30 1.54 -8.51
C CYS A 26 6.42 2.29 -9.27
N VAL A 27 7.67 1.85 -9.13
CA VAL A 27 8.83 2.39 -9.85
C VAL A 27 9.00 1.71 -11.21
N GLU A 28 8.73 0.41 -11.29
CA GLU A 28 8.85 -0.34 -12.55
C GLU A 28 7.84 0.14 -13.62
N GLY A 29 6.64 0.54 -13.19
CA GLY A 29 5.66 1.19 -14.06
C GLY A 29 6.18 2.48 -14.70
N ASP A 30 7.02 3.24 -13.98
CA ASP A 30 7.57 4.52 -14.43
C ASP A 30 8.70 4.36 -15.48
N ASN A 31 9.33 3.19 -15.54
CA ASN A 31 10.54 2.95 -16.33
C ASN A 31 10.29 2.45 -17.78
N ASP A 32 9.05 2.53 -18.30
CA ASP A 32 8.64 1.97 -19.62
C ASP A 32 9.17 0.54 -19.84
N SER A 33 9.13 -0.24 -18.77
CA SER A 33 9.64 -1.61 -18.82
C SER A 33 8.73 -2.48 -19.68
N ARG A 34 9.24 -3.63 -20.13
CA ARG A 34 8.44 -4.60 -20.89
C ARG A 34 7.14 -4.99 -20.15
N TRP A 35 7.13 -4.88 -18.82
CA TRP A 35 6.00 -5.15 -17.95
C TRP A 35 5.52 -3.89 -17.21
N GLY A 36 5.90 -2.70 -17.67
CA GLY A 36 5.61 -1.42 -17.02
C GLY A 36 4.12 -1.22 -16.79
N ALA A 37 3.30 -1.41 -17.82
CA ALA A 37 1.85 -1.30 -17.69
C ALA A 37 1.23 -2.29 -16.69
N VAL A 38 1.78 -3.51 -16.57
CA VAL A 38 1.29 -4.49 -15.57
C VAL A 38 1.70 -4.07 -14.17
N SER A 39 2.93 -3.58 -14.00
CA SER A 39 3.48 -3.13 -12.73
C SER A 39 2.79 -1.87 -12.22
N GLU A 40 2.51 -0.93 -13.13
CA GLU A 40 1.71 0.26 -12.86
C GLU A 40 0.32 -0.13 -12.36
N ILE A 41 -0.36 -1.03 -13.07
CA ILE A 41 -1.68 -1.54 -12.67
C ILE A 41 -1.64 -2.21 -11.29
N GLU A 42 -0.62 -3.03 -11.00
CA GLU A 42 -0.47 -3.69 -9.69
C GLU A 42 -0.31 -2.67 -8.55
N CYS A 43 0.58 -1.70 -8.73
CA CYS A 43 0.78 -0.61 -7.78
C CYS A 43 -0.50 0.21 -7.57
N GLU A 44 -1.09 0.70 -8.65
CA GLU A 44 -2.26 1.57 -8.60
C GLU A 44 -3.48 0.87 -7.99
N GLN A 45 -3.71 -0.42 -8.27
CA GLN A 45 -4.81 -1.17 -7.68
C GLN A 45 -4.65 -1.30 -6.16
N TYR A 46 -3.44 -1.56 -5.66
CA TYR A 46 -3.19 -1.61 -4.22
C TYR A 46 -3.45 -0.25 -3.57
N LEU A 47 -2.91 0.81 -4.14
CA LEU A 47 -3.05 2.18 -3.63
C LEU A 47 -4.51 2.64 -3.61
N ILE A 48 -5.23 2.45 -4.71
CA ILE A 48 -6.65 2.82 -4.81
C ILE A 48 -7.49 2.00 -3.85
N GLY A 49 -7.34 0.68 -3.84
CA GLY A 49 -8.09 -0.19 -2.94
C GLY A 49 -7.88 0.16 -1.47
N PHE A 50 -6.64 0.45 -1.08
CA PHE A 50 -6.32 0.90 0.27
C PHE A 50 -6.94 2.26 0.58
N SER A 51 -6.79 3.23 -0.32
CA SER A 51 -7.29 4.60 -0.13
C SER A 51 -8.83 4.68 -0.07
N ASP A 52 -9.54 3.82 -0.81
CA ASP A 52 -10.99 3.68 -0.74
C ASP A 52 -11.42 3.11 0.61
N ALA A 53 -10.73 2.07 1.10
CA ALA A 53 -10.99 1.52 2.43
C ALA A 53 -10.75 2.56 3.54
N ILE A 54 -9.66 3.33 3.45
CA ILE A 54 -9.36 4.41 4.41
C ILE A 54 -10.45 5.48 4.37
N GLN A 55 -10.90 5.95 3.21
CA GLN A 55 -11.99 6.94 3.11
C GLN A 55 -13.29 6.45 3.77
N LEU A 56 -13.63 5.17 3.58
CA LEU A 56 -14.80 4.55 4.22
C LEU A 56 -14.68 4.54 5.75
N MET A 57 -13.51 4.19 6.29
CA MET A 57 -13.28 4.12 7.75
C MET A 57 -13.12 5.51 8.41
N THR A 58 -12.53 6.46 7.71
CA THR A 58 -12.29 7.82 8.20
C THR A 58 -13.57 8.64 8.30
N THR A 59 -14.53 8.37 7.41
CA THR A 59 -15.88 8.94 7.49
C THR A 59 -16.58 8.61 8.82
N GLU A 60 -16.25 7.46 9.44
CA GLU A 60 -16.81 7.05 10.73
C GLU A 60 -16.06 7.62 11.95
N SER A 61 -14.78 7.97 11.79
CA SER A 61 -13.89 8.40 12.89
C SER A 61 -13.64 9.91 12.96
N GLY A 62 -13.98 10.67 11.91
CA GLY A 62 -13.83 12.13 11.84
C GLY A 62 -12.43 12.62 11.43
N GLU A 63 -11.45 11.73 11.25
CA GLU A 63 -10.13 12.05 10.68
C GLU A 63 -10.19 12.02 9.15
N GLN A 64 -10.56 13.12 8.49
CA GLN A 64 -10.68 13.14 7.02
C GLN A 64 -9.34 13.47 6.31
N SER A 65 -9.08 12.73 5.23
CA SER A 65 -8.07 13.07 4.21
C SER A 65 -8.76 13.42 2.90
N CYS A 66 -8.21 14.40 2.19
CA CYS A 66 -8.83 14.98 1.00
C CYS A 66 -8.16 14.44 -0.26
N LEU A 67 -8.50 13.20 -0.59
CA LEU A 67 -7.90 12.51 -1.73
C LEU A 67 -8.30 13.16 -3.07
N PRO A 68 -7.43 13.10 -4.10
CA PRO A 68 -7.71 13.68 -5.40
C PRO A 68 -8.93 13.06 -6.07
N ALA A 69 -9.81 13.90 -6.62
CA ALA A 69 -10.99 13.43 -7.36
C ALA A 69 -10.67 13.03 -8.82
N ILE A 70 -9.59 13.57 -9.38
CA ILE A 70 -9.13 13.34 -10.76
C ILE A 70 -7.73 12.74 -10.68
N ASN A 71 -7.43 11.81 -11.58
CA ASN A 71 -6.11 11.16 -11.67
C ASN A 71 -5.63 10.51 -10.35
N ARG A 72 -6.58 10.08 -9.50
CA ARG A 72 -6.29 9.63 -8.14
C ARG A 72 -5.26 8.51 -8.06
N ALA A 73 -5.28 7.57 -9.01
CA ALA A 73 -4.36 6.43 -9.01
C ALA A 73 -2.91 6.89 -9.15
N ASP A 74 -2.64 7.72 -10.15
CA ASP A 74 -1.32 8.28 -10.42
C ASP A 74 -0.89 9.28 -9.33
N GLU A 75 -1.79 10.15 -8.84
CA GLU A 75 -1.48 11.06 -7.72
C GLU A 75 -1.09 10.30 -6.43
N MET A 76 -1.82 9.22 -6.12
CA MET A 76 -1.48 8.34 -5.00
C MET A 76 -0.15 7.63 -5.22
N ARG A 77 0.14 7.20 -6.45
CA ARG A 77 1.42 6.57 -6.83
C ARG A 77 2.57 7.54 -6.63
N TRP A 78 2.48 8.75 -7.16
CA TRP A 78 3.49 9.80 -6.99
C TRP A 78 3.72 10.14 -5.52
N ALA A 79 2.64 10.31 -4.75
CA ALA A 79 2.75 10.58 -3.32
C ALA A 79 3.50 9.46 -2.58
N PHE A 80 3.16 8.20 -2.86
CA PHE A 80 3.84 7.06 -2.23
C PHE A 80 5.30 6.94 -2.65
N VAL A 81 5.62 7.00 -3.95
CA VAL A 81 6.99 6.88 -4.47
C VAL A 81 7.87 8.02 -3.91
N TYR A 82 7.37 9.26 -3.95
CA TYR A 82 8.11 10.40 -3.41
C TYR A 82 8.36 10.26 -1.91
N TRP A 83 7.34 9.88 -1.13
CA TRP A 83 7.48 9.66 0.31
C TRP A 83 8.46 8.52 0.62
N ALA A 84 8.38 7.41 -0.10
CA ALA A 84 9.26 6.25 0.06
C ALA A 84 10.73 6.59 -0.18
N HIS A 85 11.03 7.45 -1.15
CA HIS A 85 12.39 7.91 -1.42
C HIS A 85 12.96 8.79 -0.28
N GLN A 86 12.11 9.45 0.50
CA GLN A 86 12.52 10.22 1.69
C GLN A 86 12.59 9.36 2.97
N HIS A 87 11.96 8.18 2.99
CA HIS A 87 11.81 7.33 4.17
C HIS A 87 12.25 5.88 3.90
N TYR A 88 13.44 5.72 3.31
CA TYR A 88 13.93 4.41 2.86
C TYR A 88 14.04 3.37 3.99
N ASP A 89 14.41 3.81 5.20
CA ASP A 89 14.56 2.94 6.38
C ASP A 89 13.22 2.34 6.85
N ASP A 90 12.09 2.99 6.51
CA ASP A 90 10.74 2.56 6.89
C ASP A 90 10.16 1.50 5.95
N LEU A 91 10.80 1.20 4.81
CA LEU A 91 10.23 0.31 3.78
C LEU A 91 10.07 -1.14 4.21
N ASN A 92 10.69 -1.55 5.32
CA ASN A 92 10.47 -2.87 5.92
C ASN A 92 9.16 -2.96 6.73
N LEU A 93 8.47 -1.84 6.95
CA LEU A 93 7.16 -1.83 7.61
C LEU A 93 6.06 -2.28 6.64
N PRO A 94 4.88 -2.67 7.15
CA PRO A 94 3.74 -3.04 6.32
C PRO A 94 3.31 -1.90 5.42
N ALA A 95 3.04 -2.19 4.14
CA ALA A 95 2.66 -1.20 3.14
C ALA A 95 1.45 -0.37 3.60
N GLY A 96 0.43 -1.00 4.18
CA GLY A 96 -0.73 -0.28 4.72
C GLY A 96 -0.39 0.71 5.84
N THR A 97 0.60 0.39 6.69
CA THR A 97 1.08 1.33 7.73
C THR A 97 1.70 2.57 7.09
N LEU A 98 2.49 2.38 6.03
CA LEU A 98 3.11 3.49 5.32
C LEU A 98 2.08 4.31 4.55
N LEU A 99 1.10 3.67 3.91
CA LEU A 99 0.05 4.38 3.18
C LEU A 99 -0.82 5.25 4.08
N ILE A 100 -1.06 4.87 5.34
CA ILE A 100 -1.72 5.76 6.31
C ILE A 100 -0.90 7.04 6.53
N ARG A 101 0.43 6.92 6.65
CA ARG A 101 1.32 8.09 6.82
C ARG A 101 1.30 8.96 5.57
N VAL A 102 1.49 8.36 4.39
CA VAL A 102 1.44 9.04 3.09
C VAL A 102 0.13 9.79 2.91
N ILE A 103 -1.01 9.14 3.15
CA ILE A 103 -2.33 9.74 2.96
C ILE A 103 -2.50 10.97 3.86
N ARG A 104 -2.09 10.88 5.12
CA ARG A 104 -2.20 11.98 6.09
C ARG A 104 -1.27 13.15 5.78
N GLU A 105 -0.06 12.86 5.30
CA GLU A 105 0.95 13.88 5.01
C GLU A 105 0.72 14.56 3.65
N ALA A 106 0.37 13.79 2.62
CA ALA A 106 0.21 14.29 1.25
C ALA A 106 -1.18 14.88 0.97
N PHE A 107 -2.22 14.41 1.66
CA PHE A 107 -3.61 14.79 1.38
C PHE A 107 -4.37 15.30 2.62
N PRO A 108 -3.87 16.33 3.34
CA PRO A 108 -4.62 16.94 4.42
C PRO A 108 -5.89 17.63 3.89
N CYS A 109 -7.00 17.51 4.63
CA CYS A 109 -8.17 18.34 4.38
C CYS A 109 -7.96 19.75 4.96
N ASN A 110 -8.03 20.76 4.09
CA ASN A 110 -8.01 22.18 4.47
C ASN A 110 -9.42 22.75 4.56
#